data_AF-A0A0A6PF13-F1
#
_entry.id   AF-A0A0A6PF13-F1
#
_cell.length_a   1.000
_cell.length_b   1.000
_cell.length_c   1.000
_cell.angle_alpha   90.00
_cell.angle_beta   90.00
_cell.angle_gamma   90.00
#
_symmetry.space_group_name_H-M   'P 1'
#
loop_
_entity.id
_entity.type
_entity.pdbx_description
1 polymer ?
#
loop_
_entity_poly.entity_id
_entity_poly.type
_entity_poly.pdbx_seq_one_letter_code
_entity_poly.pdbx_strand_id
1 'polypeptide(L)' 'MITAEFSLENSQIQWLEQCQSFGFKDKSELVRTAINSLYEQLKQQQSLRESAQLYAEIYETDEETRALTEAAIVGWPQ' A
#
# COMPACT_ATOMS: atom_id res chain seq x y z
N MET A 1 14.80 -2.39 -21.62
CA MET A 1 14.62 -3.34 -20.51
C MET A 1 16.00 -3.58 -19.92
N ILE A 2 16.20 -3.36 -18.62
CA ILE A 2 17.50 -3.49 -17.97
C ILE A 2 17.49 -4.83 -17.21
N THR A 3 18.58 -5.59 -17.28
CA THR A 3 18.71 -6.85 -16.54
C THR A 3 19.32 -6.56 -15.18
N ALA A 4 18.66 -6.99 -14.11
CA ALA A 4 19.18 -6.94 -12.75
C ALA A 4 19.35 -8.38 -12.25
N GLU A 5 20.51 -8.69 -11.67
CA GLU A 5 20.69 -9.93 -10.90
C GLU A 5 20.36 -9.65 -9.43
N PHE A 6 19.55 -10.52 -8.85
CA PHE A 6 19.15 -10.45 -7.45
C PHE A 6 19.25 -11.84 -6.83
N SER A 7 19.76 -11.89 -5.60
CA SER A 7 19.79 -13.11 -4.82
C SER A 7 18.42 -13.36 -4.22
N LEU A 8 17.90 -14.57 -4.45
CA LEU A 8 16.62 -15.02 -3.91
C LEU A 8 16.85 -16.20 -2.99
N GLU A 9 15.97 -16.33 -2.00
CA GLU A 9 15.95 -17.52 -1.15
C GLU A 9 15.41 -18.73 -1.93
N ASN A 10 15.80 -19.93 -1.50
CA ASN A 10 15.32 -21.17 -2.10
C ASN A 10 13.79 -21.28 -2.11
N SER A 11 13.12 -20.75 -1.08
CA SER A 11 11.66 -20.67 -0.98
C SER A 11 11.05 -19.83 -2.10
N GLN A 12 11.66 -18.67 -2.41
CA GLN A 12 11.24 -17.77 -3.47
C GLN A 12 11.50 -18.36 -4.86
N ILE A 13 12.61 -19.07 -5.03
CA ILE A 13 12.93 -19.80 -6.28
C ILE A 13 11.89 -20.89 -6.52
N GLN A 14 11.57 -21.71 -5.51
CA GLN A 14 10.53 -22.75 -5.63
C GLN A 14 9.17 -22.16 -6.01
N TRP A 15 8.83 -20.99 -5.47
CA TRP A 15 7.60 -20.29 -5.83
C TRP A 15 7.63 -19.80 -7.29
N LEU A 16 8.78 -19.29 -7.75
CA LEU A 16 8.97 -18.90 -9.15
C LEU A 16 8.87 -20.07 -10.13
N GLU A 17 9.33 -21.27 -9.75
CA GLU A 17 9.13 -22.47 -10.58
C GLU A 17 7.64 -22.78 -10.80
N GLN A 18 6.78 -22.39 -9.87
CA GLN A 18 5.33 -22.57 -9.98
C GLN A 18 4.64 -21.45 -10.77
N CYS A 19 5.37 -20.53 -11.42
CA CYS A 19 4.78 -19.39 -12.14
C CYS A 19 3.65 -19.76 -13.11
N GLN A 20 3.74 -20.92 -13.78
CA GLN A 20 2.70 -21.40 -14.70
C GLN A 20 1.39 -21.78 -13.99
N SER A 21 1.43 -22.26 -12.74
CA SER A 21 0.21 -22.61 -12.00
C SER A 21 -0.63 -21.38 -11.65
N PHE A 22 0.02 -20.21 -11.55
CA PHE A 22 -0.61 -18.92 -11.32
C PHE A 22 -1.04 -18.23 -12.63
N GLY A 23 -0.81 -18.86 -13.80
CA GLY A 23 -1.19 -18.32 -15.11
C GLY A 23 -0.17 -17.37 -15.75
N PHE A 24 1.06 -17.29 -15.23
CA PHE A 24 2.12 -16.49 -15.86
C PHE A 24 2.85 -17.28 -16.94
N LYS A 25 3.28 -16.59 -18.00
CA LYS A 25 4.03 -17.17 -19.12
C LYS A 25 5.45 -17.56 -18.70
N ASP A 26 6.10 -16.73 -17.90
CA ASP A 26 7.47 -16.94 -17.44
C ASP A 26 7.73 -16.33 -16.06
N LYS A 27 8.85 -16.72 -15.45
CA LYS A 27 9.30 -16.23 -14.14
C LYS A 27 9.46 -14.71 -14.12
N SER A 28 9.94 -14.13 -15.22
CA SER A 28 10.18 -12.70 -15.32
C SER A 28 8.87 -11.90 -15.35
N GLU A 29 7.81 -12.42 -15.96
CA GLU A 29 6.46 -11.84 -15.94
C GLU A 29 5.88 -11.85 -14.53
N LEU A 30 6.03 -12.97 -13.81
CA LEU A 30 5.62 -13.06 -12.41
C LEU A 30 6.35 -12.04 -11.53
N VAL A 31 7.69 -11.93 -11.67
CA VAL A 31 8.48 -10.97 -10.89
C VAL A 31 8.09 -9.53 -11.22
N ARG A 32 7.89 -9.20 -12.50
CA ARG A 32 7.42 -7.86 -12.91
C ARG A 32 6.06 -7.54 -12.32
N THR A 33 5.13 -8.50 -12.35
CA THR A 33 3.79 -8.34 -11.77
C THR A 33 3.86 -8.12 -10.25
N ALA A 34 4.69 -8.91 -9.56
CA ALA A 34 4.88 -8.78 -8.12
C ALA A 34 5.46 -7.40 -7.73
N ILE A 35 6.49 -6.94 -8.44
CA ILE A 35 7.11 -5.63 -8.21
C ILE A 35 6.10 -4.49 -8.48
N ASN A 36 5.34 -4.56 -9.56
CA ASN A 36 4.31 -3.57 -9.88
C ASN A 36 3.21 -3.53 -8.80
N SER A 37 2.77 -4.70 -8.33
CA SER A 37 1.78 -4.79 -7.25
C SER A 37 2.31 -4.14 -5.97
N LEU A 38 3.56 -4.43 -5.60
CA LEU A 38 4.19 -3.82 -4.43
C LEU A 38 4.32 -2.30 -4.59
N TYR A 39 4.71 -1.84 -5.77
CA TYR A 39 4.83 -0.41 -6.07
C TYR A 39 3.49 0.31 -5.92
N GLU A 40 2.41 -0.22 -6.49
CA GLU A 40 1.08 0.38 -6.36
C GLU A 40 0.58 0.38 -4.91
N GLN A 41 0.83 -0.70 -4.16
CA GLN A 41 0.49 -0.77 -2.74
C GLN A 41 1.23 0.30 -1.92
N LEU A 42 2.54 0.45 -2.12
CA LEU A 42 3.35 1.44 -1.43
C LEU A 42 2.93 2.87 -1.79
N LYS A 43 2.67 3.12 -3.08
CA LYS A 43 2.20 4.42 -3.57
C LYS A 43 0.84 4.79 -3.00
N GLN A 44 -0.11 3.84 -2.97
CA GLN A 44 -1.41 4.05 -2.34
C GLN A 44 -1.26 4.32 -0.85
N GLN A 45 -0.44 3.55 -0.14
CA GLN A 45 -0.21 3.77 1.29
C GLN A 45 0.41 5.14 1.57
N GLN A 46 1.35 5.59 0.74
CA GLN A 46 1.95 6.90 0.86
C GLN A 46 0.92 8.02 0.60
N SER A 47 0.13 7.92 -0.46
CA SER A 47 -0.94 8.88 -0.77
C SER A 47 -1.99 8.95 0.33
N LEU A 48 -2.36 7.81 0.93
CA LEU A 48 -3.28 7.76 2.06
C LEU A 48 -2.69 8.46 3.30
N ARG A 49 -1.39 8.26 3.58
CA ARG A 49 -0.71 8.97 4.67
C ARG A 49 -0.64 10.46 4.43
N GLU A 50 -0.25 10.89 3.23
CA GLU A 50 -0.18 12.30 2.86
C GLU A 50 -1.54 12.98 2.95
N SER A 51 -2.60 12.34 2.42
CA SER A 51 -3.96 12.88 2.54
C SER A 51 -4.43 12.95 3.99
N ALA A 52 -4.22 11.91 4.80
CA ALA A 52 -4.58 11.94 6.21
C ALA A 52 -3.84 13.04 6.98
N GLN A 53 -2.57 13.28 6.65
CA GLN A 53 -1.78 14.34 7.26
C GLN A 53 -2.30 15.74 6.88
N LEU A 54 -2.60 15.97 5.60
CA LEU A 54 -3.22 17.22 5.14
C LEU A 54 -4.58 17.48 5.81
N TYR A 55 -5.41 16.44 5.96
CA TYR A 55 -6.68 16.56 6.70
C TYR A 55 -6.46 16.91 8.17
N ALA A 56 -5.45 16.32 8.83
CA ALA A 56 -5.13 16.64 10.21
C ALA A 56 -4.67 18.10 10.36
N GLU A 57 -3.83 18.61 9.45
CA GLU A 57 -3.38 20.00 9.45
C GLU A 57 -4.55 20.99 9.28
N ILE A 58 -5.50 20.69 8.39
CA ILE A 58 -6.70 21.51 8.21
C ILE A 58 -7.56 21.46 9.47
N TYR A 59 -7.81 20.26 10.00
CA TYR A 59 -8.63 20.05 11.20
C TYR A 59 -8.05 20.76 12.43
N GLU A 60 -6.73 20.85 12.58
CA GLU A 60 -6.09 21.57 13.68
C GLU A 60 -6.41 23.07 13.67
N THR A 61 -6.60 23.66 12.49
CA THR A 61 -6.84 25.09 12.31
C THR A 61 -8.31 25.47 12.21
N ASP A 62 -9.20 24.49 12.00
CA ASP A 62 -10.64 24.70 11.85
C ASP A 62 -11.40 24.47 13.18
N GLU A 63 -11.51 25.53 13.97
CA GLU A 63 -12.21 25.52 15.27
C GLU A 63 -13.67 25.09 15.20
N GLU A 64 -14.41 25.48 14.15
CA GLU A 64 -15.82 25.16 14.00
C GLU A 64 -16.00 23.66 13.81
N THR A 65 -15.22 23.06 12.91
CA THR A 65 -15.27 21.62 12.66
C THR A 65 -14.86 20.82 13.90
N ARG A 66 -13.83 21.25 14.64
CA ARG A 66 -13.46 20.59 15.91
C ARG A 66 -14.58 20.63 16.93
N ALA A 67 -15.21 21.80 17.12
CA ALA A 67 -16.30 21.96 18.09
C ALA A 67 -17.51 21.08 17.75
N LEU A 68 -17.86 20.97 16.47
CA LEU A 68 -18.92 20.07 16.00
C LEU A 68 -18.57 18.60 16.22
N THR A 69 -17.31 18.23 15.97
CA THR A 69 -16.82 16.85 16.14
C THR A 69 -16.80 16.46 17.62
N GLU A 70 -16.31 17.33 18.50
CA GLU A 70 -16.33 17.14 19.95
C GLU A 70 -17.76 17.03 20.50
N ALA A 71 -18.68 17.88 20.02
CA ALA A 71 -20.09 17.81 20.41
C ALA A 71 -20.77 16.49 19.96
N ALA A 72 -20.37 15.94 18.82
CA ALA A 72 -20.91 14.68 18.30
C ALA A 72 -20.38 13.42 19.03
N ILE A 73 -19.22 13.52 19.71
CA ILE A 73 -18.64 12.43 20.51
C ILE A 73 -19.41 12.22 21.82
N VAL A 74 -20.09 13.25 22.32
CA VAL A 74 -20.88 13.17 23.57
C VAL A 74 -22.04 12.20 23.40
N GLY A 75 -21.95 11.04 24.05
CA GLY A 75 -23.00 10.02 24.09
C GLY A 75 -22.72 8.75 23.28
N TRP A 76 -21.56 8.65 22.62
CA TRP A 76 -21.14 7.38 22.01
C TRP A 76 -20.71 6.37 23.08
N PRO A 77 -21.09 5.08 22.95
CA PRO A 77 -20.64 4.04 23.86
C PRO A 77 -19.11 3.84 23.74
N GLN A 78 -18.46 3.58 24.88
CA GLN A 78 -17.04 3.23 24.95
C GLN A 78 -16.72 1.91 24.25
#